data_AF-L9Z015-F1
#
_entry.id   AF-L9Z015-F1
#
_cell.length_a   1.000
_cell.length_b   1.000
_cell.length_c   1.000
_cell.angle_alpha   90.00
_cell.angle_beta   90.00
_cell.angle_gamma   90.00
#
_symmetry.space_group_name_H-M   'P 1'
#
loop_
_entity.id
_entity.type
_entity.pdbx_description
1 polymer ?
#
loop_
_entity_poly.entity_id
_entity_poly.type
_entity_poly.pdbx_seq_one_letter_code
_entity_poly.pdbx_strand_id
1 'polypeptide(L)'
;MNRRWRIISAVTALAAIGFIGSVLTTPPATGYESSIHDAYPPQAWVGFGLALVGSLVLLFRSVTTGRPGWRYGVGTLASVYAVFFALPLFRGYYVYGTPMSDAFYHFGIVRDVLKMGTVPETGYPATHVLYTTLTTITGVPIHVLQPVVTFCFFLLFVGSCFLLGLSFFGRRGGLATLGAATPLVFASHHLMTLPWLFALPFLPLSLALAHRWSGRRCSSRTGLVGVAFVCGIALVFYHPVTALVTVLALVVYVGVVAAPSLRRRLPRRRAEAKATAGRADAVPVRYPLVLGIAGILWYLSISHFTHFLERVITNDIDGGAASYASTAQRTSYSAWELVWEFLVLEWGTVLVYAGLGAGIAAVILGRVLRGRDSRLERLCVAQYGAGVGVAVFFFGSRVLSRNVVRINNYTVIGAILLLGLAITGLVSYRDAVDERWKRWSATTMLRGLCVTVIVVALLAGAVAYEDDRHVTHATMAGAEWHHENHDSGIDTRAFRMSEQLQRYFEGTTGADPDDRQFHRSLEGYQLPTRLGYDEHGSVGDVYENKTYLVTKTADIAWARNRPPDRRAEIDHYTAADLARLRADPAAHRIYSNGDVSVWLVDPDE
;
A
#
# COMPACT_ATOMS: atom_id res chain seq x y z
N MET A 1 28.51 14.53 22.04
CA MET A 1 28.40 13.45 21.02
C MET A 1 29.78 13.22 20.41
N ASN A 2 30.28 11.98 20.33
CA ASN A 2 31.60 11.65 19.74
C ASN A 2 31.70 12.21 18.30
N ARG A 3 32.85 12.82 17.93
CA ARG A 3 33.12 13.55 16.67
C ARG A 3 32.62 12.81 15.42
N ARG A 4 32.89 11.50 15.31
CA ARG A 4 32.45 10.67 14.16
C ARG A 4 30.94 10.71 13.92
N TRP A 5 30.16 10.79 14.99
CA TRP A 5 28.70 10.79 14.89
C TRP A 5 28.11 12.17 14.63
N ARG A 6 28.83 13.24 15.00
CA ARG A 6 28.48 14.60 14.54
C ARG A 6 28.67 14.70 13.03
N ILE A 7 29.75 14.11 12.52
CA ILE A 7 30.00 14.02 11.08
C ILE A 7 28.89 13.24 10.38
N ILE A 8 28.52 12.04 10.87
CA ILE A 8 27.42 11.28 10.27
C ILE A 8 26.13 12.10 10.27
N SER A 9 25.72 12.71 11.39
CA SER A 9 24.52 13.55 11.41
C SER A 9 24.58 14.74 10.46
N ALA A 10 25.74 15.39 10.32
CA ALA A 10 25.93 16.50 9.39
C ALA A 10 25.83 16.03 7.93
N VAL A 11 26.49 14.91 7.58
CA VAL A 11 26.42 14.31 6.24
C VAL A 11 24.99 13.89 5.91
N THR A 12 24.27 13.25 6.85
CA THR A 12 22.86 12.89 6.66
C THR A 12 22.00 14.11 6.37
N ALA A 13 22.19 15.20 7.13
CA ALA A 13 21.43 16.44 6.94
C ALA A 13 21.77 17.12 5.61
N LEU A 14 23.05 17.19 5.23
CA LEU A 14 23.48 17.74 3.95
C LEU A 14 22.96 16.93 2.77
N ALA A 15 22.97 15.60 2.87
CA ALA A 15 22.39 14.72 1.85
C ALA A 15 20.88 14.93 1.69
N ALA A 16 20.16 15.10 2.81
CA ALA A 16 18.73 15.43 2.78
C ALA A 16 18.48 16.79 2.14
N ILE A 17 19.26 17.82 2.51
CA ILE A 17 19.17 19.15 1.90
C ILE A 17 19.48 19.08 0.40
N GLY A 18 20.48 18.32 -0.01
CA GLY A 18 20.83 18.12 -1.43
C GLY A 18 19.70 17.45 -2.22
N PHE A 19 19.07 16.41 -1.67
CA PHE A 19 17.90 15.78 -2.27
C PHE A 19 16.73 16.76 -2.40
N ILE A 20 16.35 17.43 -1.31
CA ILE A 20 15.23 18.39 -1.29
C ILE A 20 15.51 19.55 -2.25
N GLY A 21 16.72 20.11 -2.23
CA GLY A 21 17.14 21.17 -3.14
C GLY A 21 17.05 20.74 -4.60
N SER A 22 17.53 19.53 -4.93
CA SER A 22 17.43 19.00 -6.29
C SER A 22 15.99 18.83 -6.75
N VAL A 23 15.08 18.42 -5.86
CA VAL A 23 13.65 18.31 -6.19
C VAL A 23 13.07 19.69 -6.47
N LEU A 24 13.36 20.68 -5.62
CA LEU A 24 12.85 22.05 -5.76
C LEU A 24 13.39 22.80 -6.98
N THR A 25 14.60 22.47 -7.46
CA THR A 25 15.21 23.12 -8.62
C THR A 25 14.92 22.40 -9.94
N THR A 26 14.32 21.21 -9.91
CA THR A 26 13.92 20.50 -11.14
C THR A 26 12.59 21.09 -11.64
N PRO A 27 12.53 21.65 -12.87
CA PRO A 27 11.32 22.30 -13.38
C PRO A 27 10.20 21.27 -13.57
N PRO A 28 8.90 21.62 -13.39
CA PRO A 28 7.76 20.71 -13.59
C PRO A 28 7.72 20.03 -14.96
N ALA A 29 6.95 18.94 -15.07
CA ALA A 29 6.78 18.21 -16.33
C ALA A 29 6.05 19.06 -17.36
N THR A 30 6.55 19.09 -18.58
CA THR A 30 5.92 19.79 -19.72
C THR A 30 4.98 18.88 -20.52
N GLY A 31 4.89 17.60 -20.16
CA GLY A 31 4.09 16.58 -20.84
C GLY A 31 4.21 15.23 -20.13
N TYR A 32 3.83 14.16 -20.82
CA TYR A 32 3.95 12.80 -20.29
C TYR A 32 5.41 12.40 -20.03
N GLU A 33 5.65 11.71 -18.91
CA GLU A 33 6.95 11.17 -18.52
C GLU A 33 6.80 9.68 -18.22
N SER A 34 7.72 8.87 -18.76
CA SER A 34 7.71 7.42 -18.56
C SER A 34 8.18 7.01 -17.17
N SER A 35 9.11 7.74 -16.57
CA SER A 35 9.63 7.40 -15.25
C SER A 35 9.93 8.65 -14.44
N ILE A 36 9.51 8.66 -13.18
CA ILE A 36 9.90 9.72 -12.25
C ILE A 36 11.38 9.61 -11.86
N HIS A 37 11.97 8.43 -11.99
CA HIS A 37 13.40 8.21 -11.71
C HIS A 37 14.28 8.93 -12.73
N ASP A 38 13.85 8.96 -13.99
CA ASP A 38 14.52 9.68 -15.08
C ASP A 38 14.26 11.20 -15.02
N ALA A 39 13.17 11.63 -14.38
CA ALA A 39 12.80 13.03 -14.28
C ALA A 39 13.71 13.85 -13.34
N TYR A 40 14.39 13.20 -12.39
CA TYR A 40 15.32 13.85 -11.46
C TYR A 40 16.77 13.44 -11.72
N PRO A 41 17.74 14.36 -11.53
CA PRO A 41 19.13 14.06 -11.81
C PRO A 41 19.70 13.01 -10.82
N PRO A 42 20.67 12.16 -11.22
CA PRO A 42 21.17 11.06 -10.40
C PRO A 42 21.65 11.46 -8.99
N GLN A 43 22.15 12.68 -8.84
CA GLN A 43 22.62 13.25 -7.57
C GLN A 43 21.48 13.37 -6.55
N ALA A 44 20.23 13.58 -6.99
CA ALA A 44 19.06 13.60 -6.12
C ALA A 44 18.90 12.24 -5.41
N TRP A 45 18.99 11.15 -6.18
CA TRP A 45 18.85 9.78 -5.68
C TRP A 45 20.01 9.36 -4.77
N VAL A 46 21.24 9.80 -5.07
CA VAL A 46 22.38 9.64 -4.15
C VAL A 46 22.12 10.36 -2.83
N GLY A 47 21.63 11.61 -2.87
CA GLY A 47 21.26 12.37 -1.69
C GLY A 47 20.17 11.68 -0.85
N PHE A 48 19.11 11.21 -1.51
CA PHE A 48 18.02 10.44 -0.89
C PHE A 48 18.56 9.18 -0.19
N GLY A 49 19.35 8.37 -0.90
CA GLY A 49 19.93 7.13 -0.37
C GLY A 49 20.85 7.37 0.84
N LEU A 50 21.74 8.38 0.76
CA LEU A 50 22.62 8.74 1.88
C LEU A 50 21.84 9.26 3.09
N ALA A 51 20.80 10.06 2.88
CA ALA A 51 19.96 10.55 3.95
C ALA A 51 19.16 9.41 4.62
N LEU A 52 18.65 8.47 3.84
CA LEU A 52 17.95 7.27 4.31
C LEU A 52 18.88 6.39 5.16
N VAL A 53 20.05 6.02 4.61
CA VAL A 53 21.07 5.22 5.30
C VAL A 53 21.52 5.91 6.59
N GLY A 54 21.89 7.19 6.51
CA GLY A 54 22.36 7.95 7.65
C GLY A 54 21.32 8.07 8.77
N SER A 55 20.05 8.22 8.40
CA SER A 55 18.93 8.29 9.35
C SER A 55 18.72 6.98 10.11
N LEU A 56 18.72 5.85 9.39
CA LEU A 56 18.59 4.51 9.97
C LEU A 56 19.81 4.13 10.83
N VAL A 57 21.01 4.53 10.41
CA VAL A 57 22.23 4.34 11.20
C VAL A 57 22.15 5.10 12.53
N LEU A 58 21.68 6.35 12.52
CA LEU A 58 21.49 7.13 13.76
C LEU A 58 20.43 6.51 14.67
N LEU A 59 19.34 5.99 14.10
CA LEU A 59 18.28 5.27 14.80
C LEU A 59 18.80 3.98 15.44
N PHE A 60 19.43 3.08 14.68
CA PHE A 60 19.90 1.80 15.21
C PHE A 60 21.04 1.99 16.21
N ARG A 61 21.90 2.99 16.01
CA ARG A 61 22.86 3.37 17.04
C ARG A 61 22.16 3.72 18.35
N SER A 62 21.08 4.49 18.31
CA SER A 62 20.30 4.81 19.50
C SER A 62 19.72 3.58 20.20
N VAL A 63 19.31 2.55 19.44
CA VAL A 63 18.93 1.25 20.01
C VAL A 63 20.11 0.63 20.76
N THR A 64 21.30 0.61 20.15
CA THR A 64 22.47 -0.06 20.72
C THR A 64 23.16 0.68 21.86
N THR A 65 23.08 2.02 21.92
CA THR A 65 23.81 2.84 22.91
C THR A 65 22.89 3.59 23.86
N GLY A 66 21.57 3.55 23.67
CA GLY A 66 20.58 4.30 24.48
C GLY A 66 20.60 5.83 24.32
N ARG A 67 21.46 6.36 23.44
CA ARG A 67 21.65 7.81 23.22
C ARG A 67 20.50 8.39 22.39
N PRO A 68 20.24 9.72 22.41
CA PRO A 68 19.08 10.31 21.73
C PRO A 68 19.26 10.61 20.23
N GLY A 69 20.26 10.02 19.56
CA GLY A 69 20.54 10.25 18.12
C GLY A 69 19.38 9.95 17.17
N TRP A 70 18.48 9.03 17.57
CA TRP A 70 17.26 8.69 16.83
C TRP A 70 16.36 9.88 16.55
N ARG A 71 16.38 10.95 17.36
CA ARG A 71 15.54 12.14 17.11
C ARG A 71 15.92 12.82 15.80
N TYR A 72 17.22 12.98 15.56
CA TYR A 72 17.74 13.53 14.32
C TYR A 72 17.49 12.58 13.15
N GLY A 73 17.74 11.27 13.35
CA GLY A 73 17.48 10.27 12.32
C GLY A 73 16.01 10.22 11.90
N VAL A 74 15.08 10.16 12.84
CA VAL A 74 13.63 10.13 12.55
C VAL A 74 13.16 11.45 11.92
N GLY A 75 13.64 12.60 12.42
CA GLY A 75 13.31 13.89 11.82
C GLY A 75 13.76 13.99 10.36
N THR A 76 15.04 13.68 10.08
CA THR A 76 15.56 13.70 8.72
C THR A 76 14.87 12.68 7.81
N LEU A 77 14.61 11.47 8.31
CA LEU A 77 13.88 10.44 7.56
C LEU A 77 12.47 10.90 7.19
N ALA A 78 11.73 11.48 8.14
CA ALA A 78 10.40 12.00 7.89
C ALA A 78 10.41 13.14 6.86
N SER A 79 11.38 14.06 6.93
CA SER A 79 11.52 15.14 5.94
C SER A 79 11.82 14.63 4.54
N VAL A 80 12.73 13.66 4.43
CA VAL A 80 13.09 13.08 3.13
C VAL A 80 11.93 12.27 2.55
N TYR A 81 11.22 11.50 3.37
CA TYR A 81 10.02 10.80 2.91
C TYR A 81 8.86 11.74 2.58
N ALA A 82 8.70 12.87 3.28
CA ALA A 82 7.67 13.85 2.93
C ALA A 82 7.87 14.37 1.50
N VAL A 83 9.11 14.72 1.14
CA VAL A 83 9.45 15.15 -0.23
C VAL A 83 9.37 13.98 -1.22
N PHE A 84 9.80 12.78 -0.81
CA PHE A 84 9.69 11.57 -1.63
C PHE A 84 8.25 11.24 -2.00
N PHE A 85 7.29 11.32 -1.06
CA PHE A 85 5.86 11.11 -1.37
C PHE A 85 5.31 12.27 -2.22
N ALA A 86 5.79 13.49 -2.01
CA ALA A 86 5.35 14.67 -2.74
C ALA A 86 5.97 14.83 -4.15
N LEU A 87 6.84 13.93 -4.61
CA LEU A 87 7.47 14.06 -5.94
C LEU A 87 6.47 14.28 -7.08
N PRO A 88 5.31 13.58 -7.16
CA PRO A 88 4.32 13.83 -8.20
C PRO A 88 3.75 15.26 -8.16
N LEU A 89 3.63 15.86 -6.97
CA LEU A 89 3.17 17.24 -6.81
C LEU A 89 4.21 18.23 -7.37
N PHE A 90 5.50 18.01 -7.09
CA PHE A 90 6.57 18.83 -7.64
C PHE A 90 6.74 18.67 -9.15
N ARG A 91 6.44 17.48 -9.69
CA ARG A 91 6.39 17.26 -11.14
C ARG A 91 5.17 17.90 -11.80
N GLY A 92 4.11 18.22 -11.05
CA GLY A 92 2.86 18.72 -11.63
C GLY A 92 1.98 17.62 -12.24
N TYR A 93 2.10 16.38 -11.76
CA TYR A 93 1.23 15.29 -12.18
C TYR A 93 -0.19 15.53 -11.64
N TYR A 94 -1.22 15.20 -12.42
CA TYR A 94 -2.60 15.27 -11.94
C TYR A 94 -2.82 14.25 -10.83
N VAL A 95 -2.49 12.99 -11.13
CA VAL A 95 -2.47 11.87 -10.19
C VAL A 95 -1.29 10.98 -10.55
N TYR A 96 -0.54 10.54 -9.53
CA TYR A 96 0.39 9.43 -9.70
C TYR A 96 -0.40 8.12 -9.81
N GLY A 97 -0.45 7.57 -11.01
CA GLY A 97 -1.33 6.46 -11.35
C GLY A 97 -1.51 6.31 -12.85
N THR A 98 -2.45 5.46 -13.26
CA THR A 98 -2.93 5.37 -14.64
C THR A 98 -4.39 5.80 -14.70
N PRO A 99 -4.95 6.11 -15.89
CA PRO A 99 -6.38 6.37 -16.03
C PRO A 99 -7.27 5.17 -15.63
N MET A 100 -6.69 4.00 -15.38
CA MET A 100 -7.36 2.78 -14.91
C MET A 100 -7.29 2.61 -13.38
N SER A 101 -6.75 3.59 -12.66
CA SER A 101 -6.48 3.51 -11.23
C SER A 101 -7.77 3.52 -10.42
N ASP A 102 -7.85 2.66 -9.40
CA ASP A 102 -8.94 2.68 -8.41
C ASP A 102 -9.04 4.01 -7.64
N ALA A 103 -7.99 4.84 -7.68
CA ALA A 103 -8.05 6.20 -7.12
C ALA A 103 -9.21 7.00 -7.71
N PHE A 104 -9.45 6.91 -9.03
CA PHE A 104 -10.53 7.66 -9.69
C PHE A 104 -11.92 7.22 -9.24
N TYR A 105 -12.11 5.92 -8.98
CA TYR A 105 -13.32 5.41 -8.36
C TYR A 105 -13.59 6.04 -6.99
N HIS A 106 -12.58 6.01 -6.11
CA HIS A 106 -12.71 6.59 -4.77
C HIS A 106 -12.91 8.10 -4.83
N PHE A 107 -12.30 8.77 -5.80
CA PHE A 107 -12.46 10.21 -6.01
C PHE A 107 -13.84 10.58 -6.54
N GLY A 108 -14.42 9.75 -7.41
CA GLY A 108 -15.82 9.87 -7.85
C GLY A 108 -16.78 9.86 -6.67
N ILE A 109 -16.63 8.90 -5.75
CA ILE A 109 -17.44 8.86 -4.51
C ILE A 109 -17.23 10.13 -3.67
N VAL A 110 -16.00 10.63 -3.53
CA VAL A 110 -15.79 11.88 -2.78
C VAL A 110 -16.49 13.06 -3.43
N ARG A 111 -16.50 13.14 -4.77
CA ARG A 111 -17.26 14.15 -5.50
C ARG A 111 -18.76 14.01 -5.27
N ASP A 112 -19.28 12.79 -5.23
CA ASP A 112 -20.68 12.52 -4.87
C ASP A 112 -21.02 13.06 -3.48
N VAL A 113 -20.19 12.77 -2.48
CA VAL A 113 -20.42 13.29 -1.12
C VAL A 113 -20.37 14.82 -1.09
N LEU A 114 -19.44 15.44 -1.83
CA LEU A 114 -19.32 16.89 -1.91
C LEU A 114 -20.53 17.54 -2.61
N LYS A 115 -21.10 16.88 -3.64
CA LYS A 115 -22.26 17.36 -4.40
C LYS A 115 -23.58 17.13 -3.65
N MET A 116 -23.79 15.92 -3.12
CA MET A 116 -25.08 15.48 -2.56
C MET A 116 -25.20 15.70 -1.05
N GLY A 117 -24.08 15.90 -0.34
CA GLY A 117 -24.06 16.00 1.13
C GLY A 117 -24.33 14.68 1.87
N THR A 118 -24.48 13.57 1.15
CA THR A 118 -24.73 12.22 1.70
C THR A 118 -23.65 11.25 1.23
N VAL A 119 -23.34 10.25 2.07
CA VAL A 119 -22.39 9.18 1.71
C VAL A 119 -23.16 8.09 0.96
N PRO A 120 -22.83 7.80 -0.31
CA PRO A 120 -23.48 6.71 -1.05
C PRO A 120 -23.16 5.35 -0.42
N GLU A 121 -23.90 4.30 -0.78
CA GLU A 121 -23.63 2.96 -0.26
C GLU A 121 -22.21 2.51 -0.66
N THR A 122 -21.34 2.32 0.33
CA THR A 122 -19.93 2.01 0.12
C THR A 122 -19.37 1.12 1.22
N GLY A 123 -18.49 0.18 0.84
CA GLY A 123 -17.77 -0.71 1.75
C GLY A 123 -16.76 -0.02 2.68
N TYR A 124 -16.39 1.23 2.38
CA TYR A 124 -15.24 1.91 2.98
C TYR A 124 -15.46 3.42 3.17
N PRO A 125 -16.52 3.83 3.88
CA PRO A 125 -16.92 5.24 3.98
C PRO A 125 -15.89 6.13 4.67
N ALA A 126 -15.03 5.59 5.56
CA ALA A 126 -14.06 6.41 6.28
C ALA A 126 -13.03 7.08 5.35
N THR A 127 -12.62 6.39 4.28
CA THR A 127 -11.68 6.95 3.29
C THR A 127 -12.33 8.14 2.57
N HIS A 128 -13.59 7.99 2.17
CA HIS A 128 -14.32 9.02 1.44
C HIS A 128 -14.59 10.23 2.34
N VAL A 129 -15.13 10.00 3.54
CA VAL A 129 -15.40 11.07 4.51
C VAL A 129 -14.11 11.83 4.88
N LEU A 130 -12.97 11.15 5.01
CA LEU A 130 -11.68 11.79 5.27
C LEU A 130 -11.34 12.79 4.16
N TYR A 131 -11.36 12.36 2.89
CA TYR A 131 -11.02 13.24 1.77
C TYR A 131 -12.05 14.34 1.56
N THR A 132 -13.34 14.06 1.69
CA THR A 132 -14.40 15.09 1.67
C THR A 132 -14.12 16.15 2.73
N THR A 133 -13.89 15.73 3.98
CA THR A 133 -13.62 16.64 5.11
C THR A 133 -12.39 17.51 4.85
N LEU A 134 -11.29 16.92 4.40
CA LEU A 134 -10.08 17.66 4.09
C LEU A 134 -10.29 18.65 2.94
N THR A 135 -10.98 18.21 1.87
CA THR A 135 -11.29 19.07 0.72
C THR A 135 -12.17 20.25 1.14
N THR A 136 -13.23 20.01 1.93
CA THR A 136 -14.14 21.05 2.42
C THR A 136 -13.45 22.05 3.34
N ILE A 137 -12.58 21.59 4.26
CA ILE A 137 -11.91 22.46 5.23
C ILE A 137 -10.78 23.27 4.61
N THR A 138 -10.00 22.66 3.71
CA THR A 138 -8.77 23.27 3.17
C THR A 138 -8.97 23.96 1.82
N GLY A 139 -10.04 23.61 1.10
CA GLY A 139 -10.23 24.00 -0.31
C GLY A 139 -9.26 23.31 -1.29
N VAL A 140 -8.38 22.42 -0.80
CA VAL A 140 -7.40 21.72 -1.64
C VAL A 140 -8.09 20.56 -2.35
N PRO A 141 -7.94 20.40 -3.67
CA PRO A 141 -8.58 19.33 -4.41
C PRO A 141 -8.01 17.95 -4.01
N ILE A 142 -8.86 16.93 -4.10
CA ILE A 142 -8.56 15.57 -3.65
C ILE A 142 -7.28 14.97 -4.25
N HIS A 143 -7.01 15.21 -5.53
CA HIS A 143 -5.84 14.66 -6.22
C HIS A 143 -4.53 15.24 -5.66
N VAL A 144 -4.53 16.49 -5.19
CA VAL A 144 -3.39 17.11 -4.48
C VAL A 144 -3.24 16.56 -3.06
N LEU A 145 -4.36 16.21 -2.40
CA LEU A 145 -4.33 15.65 -1.05
C LEU A 145 -3.82 14.21 -0.99
N GLN A 146 -3.90 13.43 -2.07
CA GLN A 146 -3.54 12.01 -2.08
C GLN A 146 -2.12 11.73 -1.55
N PRO A 147 -1.04 12.38 -2.04
CA PRO A 147 0.31 12.15 -1.52
C PRO A 147 0.49 12.56 -0.05
N VAL A 148 -0.22 13.60 0.39
CA VAL A 148 -0.16 14.09 1.78
C VAL A 148 -0.85 13.11 2.73
N VAL A 149 -2.05 12.65 2.38
CA VAL A 149 -2.83 11.70 3.18
C VAL A 149 -2.09 10.36 3.28
N THR A 150 -1.60 9.83 2.17
CA THR A 150 -0.84 8.56 2.15
C THR A 150 0.43 8.64 3.00
N PHE A 151 1.17 9.74 2.94
CA PHE A 151 2.33 9.97 3.81
C PHE A 151 1.93 10.02 5.31
N CYS A 152 0.85 10.71 5.66
CA CYS A 152 0.34 10.74 7.03
C CYS A 152 -0.03 9.35 7.55
N PHE A 153 -0.68 8.51 6.73
CA PHE A 153 -1.00 7.12 7.09
C PHE A 153 0.25 6.24 7.20
N PHE A 154 1.26 6.47 6.37
CA PHE A 154 2.56 5.82 6.52
C PHE A 154 3.24 6.19 7.85
N LEU A 155 3.26 7.47 8.23
CA LEU A 155 3.77 7.89 9.53
C LEU A 155 2.96 7.30 10.69
N LEU A 156 1.63 7.23 10.55
CA LEU A 156 0.76 6.59 11.53
C LEU A 156 1.07 5.09 11.67
N PHE A 157 1.35 4.39 10.56
CA PHE A 157 1.77 2.99 10.56
C PHE A 157 3.08 2.81 11.32
N VAL A 158 4.13 3.54 10.95
CA VAL A 158 5.45 3.47 11.59
C VAL A 158 5.37 3.83 13.08
N GLY A 159 4.59 4.88 13.41
CA GLY A 159 4.33 5.28 14.79
C GLY A 159 3.59 4.22 15.59
N SER A 160 2.60 3.54 14.99
CA SER A 160 1.85 2.46 15.63
C SER A 160 2.73 1.24 15.89
N CYS A 161 3.61 0.87 14.94
CA CYS A 161 4.64 -0.15 15.14
C CYS A 161 5.62 0.23 16.26
N PHE A 162 6.07 1.49 16.33
CA PHE A 162 6.88 1.99 17.45
C PHE A 162 6.17 1.83 18.79
N LEU A 163 4.89 2.21 18.89
CA LEU A 163 4.10 2.10 20.11
C LEU A 163 3.91 0.64 20.54
N LEU A 164 3.73 -0.27 19.58
CA LEU A 164 3.65 -1.71 19.83
C LEU A 164 4.98 -2.23 20.38
N GLY A 165 6.09 -1.99 19.69
CA GLY A 165 7.43 -2.40 20.14
C GLY A 165 7.83 -1.77 21.48
N LEU A 166 7.44 -0.53 21.72
CA LEU A 166 7.63 0.17 22.99
C LEU A 166 6.87 -0.52 24.13
N SER A 167 5.65 -0.97 23.83
CA SER A 167 4.80 -1.64 24.81
C SER A 167 5.30 -3.05 25.10
N PHE A 168 5.84 -3.78 24.12
CA PHE A 168 6.30 -5.16 24.30
C PHE A 168 7.73 -5.26 24.83
N PHE A 169 8.66 -4.48 24.28
CA PHE A 169 10.11 -4.66 24.54
C PHE A 169 10.79 -3.40 25.10
N GLY A 170 10.01 -2.43 25.58
CA GLY A 170 10.51 -1.19 26.16
C GLY A 170 11.12 -0.23 25.13
N ARG A 171 11.86 0.79 25.60
CA ARG A 171 12.33 1.90 24.75
C ARG A 171 13.25 1.46 23.61
N ARG A 172 14.20 0.55 23.87
CA ARG A 172 15.09 -0.01 22.84
C ARG A 172 14.28 -0.82 21.82
N GLY A 173 13.33 -1.61 22.33
CA GLY A 173 12.28 -2.30 21.57
C GLY A 173 11.54 -1.44 20.57
N GLY A 174 10.88 -0.40 21.07
CA GLY A 174 10.13 0.54 20.25
C GLY A 174 10.99 1.12 19.13
N LEU A 175 12.20 1.60 19.44
CA LEU A 175 13.11 2.13 18.44
C LEU A 175 13.55 1.08 17.40
N ALA A 176 13.81 -0.16 17.81
CA ALA A 176 14.15 -1.25 16.88
C ALA A 176 12.97 -1.57 15.95
N THR A 177 11.76 -1.66 16.49
CA THR A 177 10.53 -1.88 15.71
C THR A 177 10.21 -0.70 14.80
N LEU A 178 10.47 0.54 15.23
CA LEU A 178 10.38 1.74 14.38
C LEU A 178 11.31 1.62 13.18
N GLY A 179 12.60 1.30 13.41
CA GLY A 179 13.56 1.09 12.33
C GLY A 179 13.11 -0.02 11.37
N ALA A 180 12.63 -1.14 11.88
CA ALA A 180 12.12 -2.23 11.06
C ALA A 180 10.86 -1.87 10.26
N ALA A 181 10.03 -0.93 10.72
CA ALA A 181 8.79 -0.51 10.03
C ALA A 181 9.02 0.59 8.97
N THR A 182 10.18 1.26 8.98
CA THR A 182 10.45 2.41 8.11
C THR A 182 10.70 2.10 6.62
N PRO A 183 11.16 0.91 6.21
CA PRO A 183 11.17 0.60 4.78
C PRO A 183 9.76 0.62 4.21
N LEU A 184 9.60 1.13 2.98
CA LEU A 184 8.33 1.11 2.26
C LEU A 184 8.05 -0.31 1.75
N VAL A 185 7.81 -1.27 2.65
CA VAL A 185 7.60 -2.69 2.29
C VAL A 185 6.39 -2.90 1.36
N PHE A 186 5.52 -1.90 1.27
CA PHE A 186 4.39 -1.82 0.34
C PHE A 186 4.67 -0.83 -0.81
N ALA A 187 5.88 -0.90 -1.38
CA ALA A 187 6.46 0.11 -2.27
C ALA A 187 5.55 0.51 -3.44
N SER A 188 5.07 -0.45 -4.24
CA SER A 188 4.19 -0.21 -5.40
C SER A 188 2.85 0.45 -5.04
N HIS A 189 2.47 0.42 -3.76
CA HIS A 189 1.17 0.92 -3.28
C HIS A 189 1.28 2.20 -2.45
N HIS A 190 2.49 2.74 -2.27
CA HIS A 190 2.77 3.77 -1.27
C HIS A 190 1.95 5.06 -1.47
N LEU A 191 1.58 5.39 -2.71
CA LEU A 191 0.75 6.54 -3.05
C LEU A 191 -0.69 6.21 -3.41
N MET A 192 -1.09 4.94 -3.46
CA MET A 192 -2.44 4.58 -3.89
C MET A 192 -3.48 4.87 -2.80
N THR A 193 -4.60 5.47 -3.19
CA THR A 193 -5.76 5.66 -2.30
C THR A 193 -6.50 4.33 -2.12
N LEU A 194 -5.99 3.49 -1.20
CA LEU A 194 -6.52 2.16 -0.95
C LEU A 194 -7.03 2.05 0.50
N PRO A 195 -8.34 1.82 0.71
CA PRO A 195 -8.90 1.76 2.06
C PRO A 195 -8.25 0.71 2.98
N TRP A 196 -7.79 -0.43 2.42
CA TRP A 196 -7.06 -1.44 3.20
C TRP A 196 -5.70 -0.93 3.71
N LEU A 197 -5.02 -0.09 2.93
CA LEU A 197 -3.71 0.47 3.28
C LEU A 197 -3.88 1.48 4.43
N PHE A 198 -4.93 2.30 4.37
CA PHE A 198 -5.30 3.22 5.45
C PHE A 198 -5.78 2.51 6.72
N ALA A 199 -6.29 1.28 6.59
CA ALA A 199 -6.65 0.45 7.73
C ALA A 199 -5.42 -0.16 8.46
N LEU A 200 -4.27 -0.32 7.79
CA LEU A 200 -3.11 -1.04 8.34
C LEU A 200 -2.57 -0.48 9.66
N PRO A 201 -2.43 0.84 9.88
CA PRO A 201 -1.88 1.38 11.14
C PRO A 201 -2.67 0.96 12.38
N PHE A 202 -3.98 0.74 12.22
CA PHE A 202 -4.85 0.41 13.34
C PHE A 202 -4.56 -0.98 13.92
N LEU A 203 -4.02 -1.92 13.14
CA LEU A 203 -3.67 -3.26 13.63
C LEU A 203 -2.58 -3.21 14.73
N PRO A 204 -1.35 -2.71 14.48
CA PRO A 204 -0.34 -2.62 15.53
C PRO A 204 -0.75 -1.67 16.66
N LEU A 205 -1.53 -0.62 16.37
CA LEU A 205 -2.07 0.28 17.39
C LEU A 205 -3.04 -0.44 18.34
N SER A 206 -3.99 -1.21 17.81
CA SER A 206 -4.95 -1.99 18.58
C SER A 206 -4.24 -3.03 19.47
N LEU A 207 -3.20 -3.69 18.97
CA LEU A 207 -2.37 -4.60 19.78
C LEU A 207 -1.62 -3.85 20.89
N ALA A 208 -1.06 -2.67 20.60
CA ALA A 208 -0.35 -1.86 21.59
C ALA A 208 -1.27 -1.38 22.72
N LEU A 209 -2.48 -0.94 22.36
CA LEU A 209 -3.53 -0.54 23.30
C LEU A 209 -4.00 -1.73 24.14
N ALA A 210 -4.28 -2.87 23.50
CA ALA A 210 -4.67 -4.10 24.18
C ALA A 210 -3.63 -4.54 25.23
N HIS A 211 -2.35 -4.45 24.88
CA HIS A 211 -1.27 -4.78 25.80
C HIS A 211 -1.16 -3.81 26.96
N ARG A 212 -1.18 -2.50 26.68
CA ARG A 212 -1.14 -1.46 27.72
C ARG A 212 -2.31 -1.57 28.70
N TRP A 213 -3.51 -1.91 28.23
CA TRP A 213 -4.65 -2.17 29.11
C TRP A 213 -4.46 -3.39 29.99
N SER A 214 -3.96 -4.49 29.42
CA SER A 214 -3.76 -5.73 30.18
C SER A 214 -2.71 -5.59 31.29
N GLY A 215 -1.75 -4.66 31.14
CA GLY A 215 -0.66 -4.46 32.09
C GLY A 215 -0.89 -3.42 33.18
N ARG A 216 -1.91 -2.55 33.08
CA ARG A 216 -2.09 -1.42 34.02
C ARG A 216 -3.31 -1.55 34.94
N ARG A 217 -3.11 -1.33 36.25
CA ARG A 217 -4.14 -0.81 37.18
C ARG A 217 -4.39 0.69 36.93
N CYS A 218 -4.60 1.11 35.67
CA CYS A 218 -4.78 2.53 35.36
C CYS A 218 -6.12 3.02 35.95
N SER A 219 -6.12 4.16 36.65
CA SER A 219 -7.32 4.82 37.19
C SER A 219 -8.18 5.46 36.08
N SER A 220 -7.55 5.93 34.98
CA SER A 220 -8.24 6.36 33.75
C SER A 220 -8.43 5.18 32.79
N ARG A 221 -9.31 4.24 33.16
CA ARG A 221 -9.74 3.19 32.22
C ARG A 221 -10.58 3.77 31.07
N THR A 222 -11.27 4.87 31.32
CA THR A 222 -12.25 5.48 30.41
C THR A 222 -11.61 6.08 29.16
N GLY A 223 -10.53 6.89 29.29
CA GLY A 223 -9.91 7.52 28.12
C GLY A 223 -9.23 6.51 27.20
N LEU A 224 -8.68 5.46 27.81
CA LEU A 224 -7.99 4.39 27.10
C LEU A 224 -9.01 3.53 26.34
N VAL A 225 -10.16 3.18 26.95
CA VAL A 225 -11.36 2.57 26.32
C VAL A 225 -11.90 3.39 25.16
N GLY A 226 -12.03 4.71 25.33
CA GLY A 226 -12.47 5.61 24.27
C GLY A 226 -11.57 5.56 23.04
N VAL A 227 -10.24 5.62 23.22
CA VAL A 227 -9.27 5.58 22.11
C VAL A 227 -9.39 4.30 21.30
N ALA A 228 -9.49 3.14 21.95
CA ALA A 228 -9.55 1.88 21.22
C ALA A 228 -10.92 1.60 20.60
N PHE A 229 -12.00 2.14 21.18
CA PHE A 229 -13.30 2.16 20.54
C PHE A 229 -13.25 2.99 19.26
N VAL A 230 -12.67 4.19 19.31
CA VAL A 230 -12.44 5.05 18.14
C VAL A 230 -11.57 4.34 17.11
N CYS A 231 -10.45 3.72 17.50
CA CYS A 231 -9.60 2.96 16.58
C CYS A 231 -10.33 1.75 15.98
N GLY A 232 -11.15 1.06 16.77
CA GLY A 232 -11.92 -0.09 16.31
C GLY A 232 -13.02 0.29 15.32
N ILE A 233 -13.74 1.37 15.61
CA ILE A 233 -14.75 1.94 14.71
C ILE A 233 -14.09 2.41 13.42
N ALA A 234 -13.01 3.19 13.51
CA ALA A 234 -12.29 3.68 12.34
C ALA A 234 -11.89 2.50 11.43
N LEU A 235 -11.32 1.44 12.02
CA LEU A 235 -10.90 0.25 11.29
C LEU A 235 -12.06 -0.45 10.55
N VAL A 236 -13.24 -0.57 11.18
CA VAL A 236 -14.45 -1.15 10.57
C VAL A 236 -14.97 -0.29 9.42
N PHE A 237 -14.76 1.03 9.45
CA PHE A 237 -15.20 1.89 8.35
C PHE A 237 -14.14 2.10 7.26
N TYR A 238 -12.89 1.69 7.51
CA TYR A 238 -11.84 1.68 6.48
C TYR A 238 -11.85 0.39 5.65
N HIS A 239 -11.81 -0.81 6.27
CA HIS A 239 -11.71 -2.03 5.47
C HIS A 239 -12.09 -3.34 6.21
N PRO A 240 -12.92 -4.23 5.60
CA PRO A 240 -13.46 -5.42 6.28
C PRO A 240 -12.39 -6.44 6.63
N VAL A 241 -11.58 -6.77 5.63
CA VAL A 241 -10.55 -7.81 5.79
C VAL A 241 -9.52 -7.39 6.84
N THR A 242 -9.09 -6.12 6.86
CA THR A 242 -8.14 -5.62 7.85
C THR A 242 -8.75 -5.58 9.24
N ALA A 243 -10.05 -5.29 9.36
CA ALA A 243 -10.79 -5.41 10.62
C ALA A 243 -10.80 -6.87 11.13
N LEU A 244 -11.14 -7.84 10.28
CA LEU A 244 -11.14 -9.26 10.63
C LEU A 244 -9.75 -9.76 11.03
N VAL A 245 -8.72 -9.39 10.27
CA VAL A 245 -7.32 -9.71 10.57
C VAL A 245 -6.90 -9.11 11.92
N THR A 246 -7.36 -7.90 12.25
CA THR A 246 -7.08 -7.29 13.56
C THR A 246 -7.82 -8.00 14.69
N VAL A 247 -9.07 -8.44 14.48
CA VAL A 247 -9.79 -9.30 15.43
C VAL A 247 -9.02 -10.60 15.66
N LEU A 248 -8.55 -11.26 14.61
CA LEU A 248 -7.70 -12.45 14.70
C LEU A 248 -6.42 -12.16 15.51
N ALA A 249 -5.73 -11.05 15.22
CA ALA A 249 -4.53 -10.65 15.95
C ALA A 249 -4.80 -10.45 17.45
N LEU A 250 -5.94 -9.84 17.80
CA LEU A 250 -6.38 -9.66 19.19
C LEU A 250 -6.75 -11.00 19.85
N VAL A 251 -7.39 -11.92 19.13
CA VAL A 251 -7.70 -13.27 19.62
C VAL A 251 -6.41 -14.05 19.91
N VAL A 252 -5.43 -14.01 19.00
CA VAL A 252 -4.10 -14.61 19.21
C VAL A 252 -3.42 -13.99 20.43
N TYR A 253 -3.51 -12.66 20.59
CA TYR A 253 -3.00 -11.96 21.76
C TYR A 253 -3.66 -12.46 23.06
N VAL A 254 -4.99 -12.55 23.10
CA VAL A 254 -5.75 -13.05 24.25
C VAL A 254 -5.37 -14.49 24.58
N GLY A 255 -5.27 -15.37 23.57
CA GLY A 255 -4.91 -16.77 23.74
C GLY A 255 -3.52 -16.97 24.37
N VAL A 256 -2.51 -16.22 23.91
CA VAL A 256 -1.12 -16.37 24.39
C VAL A 256 -0.88 -15.62 25.70
N VAL A 257 -1.42 -14.40 25.83
CA VAL A 257 -1.09 -13.49 26.95
C VAL A 257 -2.13 -13.53 28.07
N ALA A 258 -3.42 -13.52 27.75
CA ALA A 258 -4.49 -13.34 28.74
C ALA A 258 -5.06 -14.66 29.30
N ALA A 259 -5.13 -15.74 28.51
CA ALA A 259 -5.80 -16.99 28.89
C ALA A 259 -5.15 -17.76 30.08
N PRO A 260 -3.82 -17.92 30.19
CA PRO A 260 -3.21 -18.65 31.32
C PRO A 260 -3.34 -17.90 32.66
N SER A 261 -3.37 -16.57 32.64
CA SER A 261 -3.65 -15.72 33.82
C SER A 261 -5.08 -15.87 34.32
N LEU A 262 -6.02 -16.15 33.42
CA LEU A 262 -7.42 -16.40 33.74
C LEU A 262 -7.61 -17.81 34.36
N ARG A 263 -6.97 -18.83 33.78
CA ARG A 263 -7.04 -20.23 34.26
C ARG A 263 -6.44 -20.46 35.64
N ARG A 264 -5.31 -19.83 35.99
CA ARG A 264 -4.69 -19.99 37.32
C ARG A 264 -5.52 -19.41 38.48
N ARG A 265 -6.59 -18.65 38.21
CA ARG A 265 -7.47 -18.04 39.23
C ARG A 265 -8.86 -18.66 39.29
N LEU A 266 -9.22 -19.54 38.36
CA LEU A 266 -10.49 -20.25 38.31
C LEU A 266 -10.66 -21.35 39.39
N PRO A 267 -9.60 -21.96 39.99
CA PRO A 267 -9.80 -22.88 41.10
C PRO A 267 -9.87 -22.20 42.49
N ARG A 268 -9.54 -20.91 42.61
CA ARG A 268 -9.47 -20.21 43.92
C ARG A 268 -10.65 -19.26 44.21
N ARG A 269 -11.63 -19.13 43.30
CA ARG A 269 -12.77 -18.21 43.40
C ARG A 269 -14.10 -18.90 43.77
N ARG A 270 -14.08 -19.80 44.76
CA ARG A 270 -15.31 -20.19 45.48
C ARG A 270 -15.43 -19.58 46.89
N ALA A 271 -14.41 -18.90 47.43
CA ALA A 271 -14.45 -18.41 48.82
C ALA A 271 -14.42 -16.89 49.01
N GLU A 272 -13.95 -16.07 48.06
CA GLU A 272 -13.81 -14.61 48.28
C GLU A 272 -14.41 -13.80 47.13
N ALA A 273 -15.71 -13.98 46.94
CA ALA A 273 -16.51 -13.20 46.00
C ALA A 273 -17.27 -12.10 46.76
N LYS A 274 -16.63 -10.96 47.03
CA LYS A 274 -17.28 -9.64 47.13
C LYS A 274 -16.25 -8.52 47.23
N ALA A 275 -16.14 -7.72 46.16
CA ALA A 275 -16.28 -6.25 46.20
C ALA A 275 -15.42 -5.45 45.21
N THR A 276 -14.23 -5.86 44.76
CA THR A 276 -13.38 -4.91 43.98
C THR A 276 -12.56 -5.46 42.81
N ALA A 277 -12.51 -6.78 42.57
CA ALA A 277 -11.58 -7.39 41.60
C ALA A 277 -12.23 -7.92 40.30
N GLY A 278 -13.35 -7.32 39.85
CA GLY A 278 -14.17 -7.85 38.75
C GLY A 278 -14.09 -7.13 37.40
N ARG A 279 -13.38 -6.00 37.27
CA ARG A 279 -13.50 -5.13 36.06
C ARG A 279 -12.24 -4.91 35.23
N ALA A 280 -11.06 -5.37 35.67
CA ALA A 280 -9.80 -5.13 34.95
C ALA A 280 -9.50 -6.20 33.87
N ASP A 281 -9.89 -7.45 34.12
CA ASP A 281 -9.38 -8.60 33.35
C ASP A 281 -10.31 -9.05 32.20
N ALA A 282 -11.54 -8.52 32.13
CA ALA A 282 -12.50 -8.83 31.06
C ALA A 282 -12.33 -7.98 29.79
N VAL A 283 -11.56 -6.88 29.87
CA VAL A 283 -11.45 -5.87 28.80
C VAL A 283 -10.65 -6.38 27.58
N PRO A 284 -9.50 -7.08 27.73
CA PRO A 284 -8.78 -7.62 26.57
C PRO A 284 -9.59 -8.64 25.76
N VAL A 285 -10.53 -9.34 26.41
CA VAL A 285 -11.44 -10.31 25.78
C VAL A 285 -12.64 -9.63 25.12
N ARG A 286 -13.15 -8.55 25.73
CA ARG A 286 -14.27 -7.77 25.17
C ARG A 286 -13.90 -6.97 23.93
N TYR A 287 -12.65 -6.53 23.82
CA TYR A 287 -12.21 -5.71 22.69
C TYR A 287 -12.35 -6.40 21.32
N PRO A 288 -11.83 -7.63 21.10
CA PRO A 288 -12.07 -8.34 19.84
C PRO A 288 -13.54 -8.66 19.61
N LEU A 289 -14.34 -8.88 20.68
CA LEU A 289 -15.78 -9.12 20.55
C LEU A 289 -16.53 -7.88 20.06
N VAL A 290 -16.27 -6.71 20.66
CA VAL A 290 -16.89 -5.45 20.25
C VAL A 290 -16.53 -5.12 18.80
N LEU A 291 -15.24 -5.24 18.45
CA LEU A 291 -14.77 -5.00 17.10
C LEU A 291 -15.38 -5.99 16.10
N GLY A 292 -15.41 -7.28 16.45
CA GLY A 292 -15.96 -8.34 15.62
C GLY A 292 -17.46 -8.17 15.38
N ILE A 293 -18.25 -7.93 16.44
CA ILE A 293 -19.70 -7.73 16.32
C ILE A 293 -19.99 -6.47 15.51
N ALA A 294 -19.34 -5.34 15.81
CA ALA A 294 -19.55 -4.10 15.05
C ALA A 294 -19.19 -4.27 13.58
N GLY A 295 -18.07 -4.94 13.29
CA GLY A 295 -17.67 -5.27 11.92
C GLY A 295 -18.69 -6.14 11.20
N ILE A 296 -19.11 -7.25 11.82
CA ILE A 296 -20.11 -8.16 11.23
C ILE A 296 -21.42 -7.41 10.94
N LEU A 297 -21.95 -6.65 11.90
CA LEU A 297 -23.19 -5.91 11.72
C LEU A 297 -23.10 -4.89 10.58
N TRP A 298 -21.98 -4.16 10.49
CA TRP A 298 -21.75 -3.19 9.41
C TRP A 298 -21.64 -3.86 8.04
N TYR A 299 -20.83 -4.92 7.91
CA TYR A 299 -20.62 -5.53 6.59
C TYR A 299 -21.82 -6.34 6.11
N LEU A 300 -22.61 -6.92 7.02
CA LEU A 300 -23.88 -7.54 6.65
C LEU A 300 -24.95 -6.53 6.23
N SER A 301 -24.80 -5.24 6.55
CA SER A 301 -25.72 -4.20 6.07
C SER A 301 -25.40 -3.68 4.67
N ILE A 302 -24.34 -4.18 4.01
CA ILE A 302 -23.90 -3.71 2.69
C ILE A 302 -24.21 -4.79 1.66
N SER A 303 -25.07 -4.45 0.69
CA SER A 303 -25.56 -5.37 -0.35
C SER A 303 -24.43 -6.01 -1.16
N HIS A 304 -23.42 -5.21 -1.51
CA HIS A 304 -22.24 -5.68 -2.22
C HIS A 304 -21.48 -6.78 -1.45
N PHE A 305 -21.42 -6.68 -0.12
CA PHE A 305 -20.73 -7.68 0.69
C PHE A 305 -21.55 -8.97 0.82
N THR A 306 -22.87 -8.86 0.94
CA THR A 306 -23.76 -10.05 0.98
C THR A 306 -23.73 -10.81 -0.35
N HIS A 307 -23.70 -10.13 -1.50
CA HIS A 307 -23.52 -10.76 -2.80
C HIS A 307 -22.13 -11.39 -2.96
N PHE A 308 -21.09 -10.73 -2.47
CA PHE A 308 -19.76 -11.33 -2.44
C PHE A 308 -19.75 -12.63 -1.61
N LEU A 309 -20.37 -12.62 -0.43
CA LEU A 309 -20.45 -13.81 0.43
C LEU A 309 -21.25 -14.94 -0.24
N GLU A 310 -22.35 -14.61 -0.91
CA GLU A 310 -23.13 -15.55 -1.73
C GLU A 310 -22.25 -16.21 -2.79
N ARG A 311 -21.49 -15.42 -3.56
CA ARG A 311 -20.56 -15.95 -4.57
C ARG A 311 -19.47 -16.85 -3.98
N VAL A 312 -18.96 -16.53 -2.79
CA VAL A 312 -18.02 -17.41 -2.06
C VAL A 312 -18.68 -18.74 -1.74
N ILE A 313 -19.92 -18.72 -1.25
CA ILE A 313 -20.67 -19.93 -0.85
C ILE A 313 -21.04 -20.79 -2.06
N THR A 314 -21.42 -20.17 -3.18
CA THR A 314 -21.81 -20.87 -4.42
C THR A 314 -20.61 -21.31 -5.26
N ASN A 315 -19.37 -21.02 -4.83
CA ASN A 315 -18.13 -21.23 -5.59
C ASN A 315 -18.10 -20.51 -6.95
N ASP A 316 -18.93 -19.48 -7.12
CA ASP A 316 -19.05 -18.65 -8.32
C ASP A 316 -18.06 -17.48 -8.32
N ILE A 317 -16.79 -17.80 -8.04
CA ILE A 317 -15.70 -16.84 -8.07
C ILE A 317 -14.65 -17.29 -9.07
N ASP A 318 -14.56 -16.52 -10.15
CA ASP A 318 -13.45 -16.55 -11.08
C ASP A 318 -12.23 -15.85 -10.49
N GLY A 319 -11.10 -16.54 -10.47
CA GLY A 319 -9.84 -16.03 -9.94
C GLY A 319 -9.24 -16.96 -8.90
N GLY A 320 -8.29 -17.77 -9.34
CA GLY A 320 -7.48 -18.63 -8.47
C GLY A 320 -6.08 -18.78 -9.05
N ALA A 321 -5.13 -19.27 -8.26
CA ALA A 321 -3.74 -19.46 -8.68
C ALA A 321 -3.59 -20.20 -10.02
N ALA A 322 -4.52 -21.10 -10.36
CA ALA A 322 -4.56 -21.81 -11.64
C ALA A 322 -4.81 -20.90 -12.87
N SER A 323 -5.67 -19.88 -12.76
CA SER A 323 -5.92 -18.90 -13.83
C SER A 323 -4.72 -17.97 -14.03
N TYR A 324 -3.99 -17.66 -12.96
CA TYR A 324 -2.73 -16.92 -13.06
C TYR A 324 -1.61 -17.77 -13.66
N ALA A 325 -1.52 -19.04 -13.28
CA ALA A 325 -0.54 -19.96 -13.86
C ALA A 325 -0.78 -20.14 -15.37
N SER A 326 -2.04 -20.24 -15.82
CA SER A 326 -2.37 -20.33 -17.24
C SER A 326 -2.11 -19.02 -17.99
N THR A 327 -2.30 -17.86 -17.35
CA THR A 327 -1.95 -16.55 -17.94
C THR A 327 -0.43 -16.37 -18.03
N ALA A 328 0.32 -16.73 -16.97
CA ALA A 328 1.78 -16.67 -16.95
C ALA A 328 2.41 -17.60 -17.99
N GLN A 329 1.81 -18.78 -18.23
CA GLN A 329 2.22 -19.69 -19.30
C GLN A 329 2.04 -19.12 -20.71
N ARG A 330 1.20 -18.10 -20.89
CA ARG A 330 1.00 -17.42 -22.17
C ARG A 330 1.92 -16.21 -22.35
N THR A 331 2.79 -15.92 -21.39
CA THR A 331 3.74 -14.81 -21.51
C THR A 331 5.04 -15.24 -22.17
N SER A 332 5.62 -14.37 -22.99
CA SER A 332 6.97 -14.52 -23.60
C SER A 332 8.13 -14.47 -22.61
N TYR A 333 7.89 -14.10 -21.35
CA TYR A 333 8.96 -13.88 -20.38
C TYR A 333 9.85 -15.11 -20.18
N SER A 334 11.16 -14.90 -20.22
CA SER A 334 12.11 -15.90 -19.72
C SER A 334 11.92 -16.13 -18.22
N ALA A 335 12.33 -17.30 -17.74
CA ALA A 335 12.26 -17.62 -16.31
C ALA A 335 13.02 -16.58 -15.45
N TRP A 336 14.11 -16.01 -15.96
CA TRP A 336 14.85 -14.96 -15.26
C TRP A 336 14.10 -13.64 -15.20
N GLU A 337 13.42 -13.23 -16.28
CA GLU A 337 12.62 -12.00 -16.28
C GLU A 337 11.41 -12.11 -15.37
N LEU A 338 10.76 -13.28 -15.31
CA LEU A 338 9.69 -13.53 -14.33
C LEU A 338 10.22 -13.40 -12.89
N VAL A 339 11.41 -13.94 -12.62
CA VAL A 339 12.05 -13.79 -11.30
C VAL A 339 12.36 -12.32 -11.01
N TRP A 340 12.92 -11.60 -11.96
CA TRP A 340 13.30 -10.20 -11.78
C TRP A 340 12.06 -9.31 -11.56
N GLU A 341 11.07 -9.38 -12.45
CA GLU A 341 9.87 -8.56 -12.41
C GLU A 341 9.05 -8.85 -11.14
N PHE A 342 8.75 -10.13 -10.86
CA PHE A 342 7.83 -10.46 -9.78
C PHE A 342 8.52 -10.68 -8.43
N LEU A 343 9.65 -11.38 -8.38
CA LEU A 343 10.31 -11.69 -7.11
C LEU A 343 11.22 -10.57 -6.61
N VAL A 344 11.81 -9.77 -7.49
CA VAL A 344 12.72 -8.68 -7.10
C VAL A 344 11.98 -7.34 -7.06
N LEU A 345 11.40 -6.91 -8.19
CA LEU A 345 10.79 -5.59 -8.30
C LEU A 345 9.45 -5.51 -7.56
N GLU A 346 8.54 -6.45 -7.81
CA GLU A 346 7.19 -6.38 -7.25
C GLU A 346 7.11 -6.88 -5.79
N TRP A 347 7.74 -8.02 -5.47
CA TRP A 347 7.59 -8.66 -4.14
C TRP A 347 8.86 -8.73 -3.30
N GLY A 348 10.01 -8.25 -3.80
CA GLY A 348 11.30 -8.48 -3.16
C GLY A 348 11.37 -8.00 -1.71
N THR A 349 10.83 -6.82 -1.43
CA THR A 349 10.79 -6.25 -0.07
C THR A 349 9.95 -7.09 0.89
N VAL A 350 8.76 -7.52 0.46
CA VAL A 350 7.83 -8.39 1.21
C VAL A 350 8.45 -9.76 1.45
N LEU A 351 9.04 -10.38 0.42
CA LEU A 351 9.66 -11.70 0.50
C LEU A 351 10.86 -11.71 1.44
N VAL A 352 11.72 -10.68 1.39
CA VAL A 352 12.85 -10.56 2.32
C VAL A 352 12.37 -10.46 3.76
N TYR A 353 11.35 -9.63 4.03
CA TYR A 353 10.79 -9.50 5.38
C TYR A 353 10.12 -10.77 5.87
N ALA A 354 9.31 -11.42 5.02
CA ALA A 354 8.71 -12.72 5.34
C ALA A 354 9.78 -13.77 5.61
N GLY A 355 10.79 -13.91 4.75
CA GLY A 355 11.90 -14.86 4.92
C GLY A 355 12.70 -14.62 6.20
N LEU A 356 13.05 -13.37 6.51
CA LEU A 356 13.71 -13.01 7.77
C LEU A 356 12.83 -13.33 8.98
N GLY A 357 11.54 -12.99 8.90
CA GLY A 357 10.55 -13.32 9.92
C GLY A 357 10.49 -14.82 10.17
N ALA A 358 10.43 -15.64 9.12
CA ALA A 358 10.45 -17.09 9.21
C ALA A 358 11.72 -17.62 9.88
N GLY A 359 12.90 -17.11 9.49
CA GLY A 359 14.17 -17.51 10.11
C GLY A 359 14.23 -17.18 11.61
N ILE A 360 13.81 -15.98 11.99
CA ILE A 360 13.74 -15.57 13.41
C ILE A 360 12.71 -16.42 14.16
N ALA A 361 11.54 -16.67 13.56
CA ALA A 361 10.49 -17.50 14.15
C ALA A 361 10.97 -18.94 14.36
N ALA A 362 11.71 -19.52 13.43
CA ALA A 362 12.29 -20.87 13.54
C ALA A 362 13.31 -20.95 14.70
N VAL A 363 14.18 -19.94 14.84
CA VAL A 363 15.12 -19.86 15.98
C VAL A 363 14.37 -19.80 17.31
N ILE A 364 13.32 -18.98 17.40
CA ILE A 364 12.49 -18.89 18.61
C ILE A 364 11.74 -20.21 18.85
N LEU A 365 11.15 -20.83 17.84
CA LEU A 365 10.46 -22.10 17.96
C LEU A 365 11.40 -23.20 18.49
N GLY A 366 12.65 -23.24 18.01
CA GLY A 366 13.68 -24.12 18.56
C GLY A 366 14.00 -23.86 20.04
N ARG A 367 13.83 -22.63 20.53
CA ARG A 367 13.92 -22.31 21.97
C ARG A 367 12.66 -22.73 22.74
N VAL A 368 11.48 -22.55 22.15
CA VAL A 368 10.18 -22.98 22.71
C VAL A 368 10.18 -24.49 22.93
N LEU A 369 10.62 -25.26 21.93
CA LEU A 369 10.74 -26.72 22.02
C LEU A 369 11.73 -27.18 23.12
N ARG A 370 12.66 -26.32 23.51
CA ARG A 370 13.62 -26.56 24.61
C ARG A 370 13.16 -25.96 25.95
N GLY A 371 11.97 -25.36 26.01
CA GLY A 371 11.43 -24.71 27.22
C GLY A 371 12.18 -23.46 27.69
N ARG A 372 12.92 -22.78 26.79
CA ARG A 372 13.79 -21.62 27.10
C ARG A 372 13.24 -20.29 26.58
N ASP A 373 11.95 -20.23 26.33
CA ASP A 373 11.29 -19.10 25.67
C ASP A 373 10.50 -18.22 26.65
N SER A 374 10.30 -16.97 26.25
CA SER A 374 9.45 -16.01 26.94
C SER A 374 8.03 -16.01 26.37
N ARG A 375 7.07 -15.55 27.17
CA ARG A 375 5.68 -15.38 26.69
C ARG A 375 5.60 -14.42 25.49
N LEU A 376 6.43 -13.37 25.46
CA LEU A 376 6.47 -12.40 24.36
C LEU A 376 7.03 -13.02 23.08
N GLU A 377 8.05 -13.87 23.19
CA GLU A 377 8.57 -14.66 22.07
C GLU A 377 7.47 -15.52 21.43
N ARG A 378 6.71 -16.26 22.24
CA ARG A 378 5.56 -17.06 21.74
C ARG A 378 4.51 -16.19 21.07
N LEU A 379 4.21 -15.02 21.65
CA LEU A 379 3.24 -14.10 21.05
C LEU A 379 3.71 -13.62 19.68
N CYS A 380 4.97 -13.20 19.54
CA CYS A 380 5.48 -12.71 18.26
C CYS A 380 5.49 -13.80 17.19
N VAL A 381 5.90 -15.02 17.56
CA VAL A 381 5.84 -16.18 16.65
C VAL A 381 4.40 -16.54 16.29
N ALA A 382 3.47 -16.49 17.25
CA ALA A 382 2.06 -16.77 16.98
C ALA A 382 1.41 -15.71 16.07
N GLN A 383 1.75 -14.43 16.24
CA GLN A 383 1.29 -13.35 15.36
C GLN A 383 1.83 -13.52 13.94
N TYR A 384 3.12 -13.82 13.79
CA TYR A 384 3.73 -14.12 12.50
C TYR A 384 3.09 -15.35 11.84
N GLY A 385 2.94 -16.45 12.59
CA GLY A 385 2.31 -17.68 12.10
C GLY A 385 0.84 -17.49 11.72
N ALA A 386 0.09 -16.67 12.46
CA ALA A 386 -1.28 -16.28 12.10
C ALA A 386 -1.30 -15.48 10.79
N GLY A 387 -0.34 -14.57 10.58
CA GLY A 387 -0.14 -13.89 9.30
C GLY A 387 0.09 -14.87 8.15
N VAL A 388 1.02 -15.81 8.31
CA VAL A 388 1.28 -16.86 7.30
C VAL A 388 0.02 -17.68 7.04
N GLY A 389 -0.73 -18.06 8.08
CA GLY A 389 -1.98 -18.81 7.93
C GLY A 389 -3.04 -18.04 7.14
N VAL A 390 -3.18 -16.73 7.39
CA VAL A 390 -4.05 -15.84 6.60
C VAL A 390 -3.59 -15.78 5.15
N ALA A 391 -2.28 -15.64 4.91
CA ALA A 391 -1.73 -15.60 3.57
C ALA A 391 -1.99 -16.90 2.79
N VAL A 392 -1.76 -18.06 3.43
CA VAL A 392 -2.04 -19.39 2.85
C VAL A 392 -3.53 -19.57 2.57
N PHE A 393 -4.40 -19.13 3.47
CA PHE A 393 -5.86 -19.19 3.26
C PHE A 393 -6.29 -18.37 2.04
N PHE A 394 -5.81 -17.13 1.90
CA PHE A 394 -6.13 -16.30 0.75
C PHE A 394 -5.50 -16.82 -0.55
N PHE A 395 -4.32 -17.44 -0.48
CA PHE A 395 -3.68 -18.04 -1.65
C PHE A 395 -4.39 -19.34 -2.10
N GLY A 396 -4.86 -20.14 -1.15
CA GLY A 396 -5.55 -21.41 -1.42
C GLY A 396 -7.06 -21.27 -1.71
N SER A 397 -7.66 -20.11 -1.43
CA SER A 397 -9.07 -19.84 -1.72
C SER A 397 -9.26 -19.21 -3.11
N ARG A 398 -10.43 -19.43 -3.73
CA ARG A 398 -10.85 -18.68 -4.93
C ARG A 398 -11.21 -17.22 -4.62
N VAL A 399 -11.10 -16.81 -3.36
CA VAL A 399 -11.36 -15.43 -2.87
C VAL A 399 -10.19 -14.49 -3.21
N LEU A 400 -9.37 -14.86 -4.20
CA LEU A 400 -8.09 -14.23 -4.45
C LEU A 400 -8.31 -12.78 -4.87
N SER A 401 -7.90 -11.85 -3.99
CA SER A 401 -7.59 -10.51 -4.46
C SER A 401 -6.35 -10.62 -5.34
N ARG A 402 -6.33 -9.93 -6.48
CA ARG A 402 -5.25 -9.88 -7.50
C ARG A 402 -3.86 -9.48 -6.96
N ASN A 403 -3.69 -9.34 -5.65
CA ASN A 403 -2.62 -8.60 -5.01
C ASN A 403 -1.97 -9.38 -3.85
N VAL A 404 -0.83 -10.02 -4.13
CA VAL A 404 -0.02 -10.79 -3.17
C VAL A 404 0.47 -9.91 -2.00
N VAL A 405 0.73 -8.63 -2.26
CA VAL A 405 1.15 -7.66 -1.24
C VAL A 405 0.03 -7.51 -0.21
N ARG A 406 -1.21 -7.26 -0.66
CA ARG A 406 -2.40 -7.17 0.20
C ARG A 406 -2.60 -8.40 1.08
N ILE A 407 -2.35 -9.59 0.54
CA ILE A 407 -2.53 -10.87 1.24
C ILE A 407 -1.47 -11.07 2.35
N ASN A 408 -0.25 -10.58 2.13
CA ASN A 408 0.88 -10.78 3.05
C ASN A 408 1.06 -9.68 4.10
N ASN A 409 0.23 -8.63 4.08
CA ASN A 409 0.34 -7.49 4.99
C ASN A 409 0.49 -7.89 6.47
N TYR A 410 -0.30 -8.87 6.94
CA TYR A 410 -0.25 -9.30 8.33
C TYR A 410 1.05 -10.07 8.66
N THR A 411 1.51 -10.92 7.75
CA THR A 411 2.81 -11.61 7.85
C THR A 411 3.95 -10.60 7.98
N VAL A 412 3.94 -9.54 7.15
CA VAL A 412 4.95 -8.47 7.19
C VAL A 412 4.93 -7.73 8.52
N ILE A 413 3.76 -7.41 9.08
CA ILE A 413 3.66 -6.79 10.41
C ILE A 413 4.22 -7.72 11.49
N GLY A 414 3.93 -9.03 11.41
CA GLY A 414 4.54 -10.04 12.28
C GLY A 414 6.06 -10.08 12.15
N ALA A 415 6.60 -9.97 10.93
CA ALA A 415 8.03 -9.93 10.67
C ALA A 415 8.69 -8.66 11.23
N ILE A 416 8.06 -7.49 11.09
CA ILE A 416 8.50 -6.22 11.71
C ILE A 416 8.62 -6.38 13.23
N LEU A 417 7.63 -7.02 13.86
CA LEU A 417 7.64 -7.28 15.30
C LEU A 417 8.77 -8.23 15.70
N LEU A 418 8.97 -9.33 14.94
CA LEU A 418 10.06 -10.28 15.16
C LEU A 418 11.44 -9.66 14.97
N LEU A 419 11.62 -8.77 13.97
CA LEU A 419 12.85 -8.01 13.77
C LEU A 419 13.12 -7.09 14.97
N GLY A 420 12.11 -6.36 15.44
CA GLY A 420 12.23 -5.52 16.64
C GLY A 420 12.63 -6.31 17.89
N LEU A 421 12.02 -7.49 18.08
CA LEU A 421 12.37 -8.43 19.15
C LEU A 421 13.81 -8.94 19.00
N ALA A 422 14.20 -9.41 17.82
CA ALA A 422 15.52 -9.98 17.55
C ALA A 422 16.64 -8.95 17.76
N ILE A 423 16.48 -7.74 17.21
CA ILE A 423 17.45 -6.64 17.39
C ILE A 423 17.59 -6.31 18.88
N THR A 424 16.48 -6.18 19.59
CA THR A 424 16.48 -5.83 21.03
C THR A 424 17.09 -6.95 21.89
N GLY A 425 16.76 -8.20 21.56
CA GLY A 425 17.31 -9.40 22.20
C GLY A 425 18.81 -9.52 22.00
N LEU A 426 19.30 -9.31 20.77
CA LEU A 426 20.74 -9.33 20.45
C LEU A 426 21.51 -8.22 21.16
N VAL A 427 20.94 -7.01 21.26
CA VAL A 427 21.55 -5.92 22.05
C VAL A 427 21.66 -6.32 23.52
N SER A 428 20.59 -6.85 24.09
CA SER A 428 20.55 -7.26 25.50
C SER A 428 21.53 -8.41 25.78
N TYR A 429 21.60 -9.40 24.89
CA TYR A 429 22.53 -10.52 24.98
C TYR A 429 23.98 -10.07 24.84
N ARG A 430 24.30 -9.23 23.86
CA ARG A 430 25.64 -8.65 23.68
C ARG A 430 26.10 -7.91 24.92
N ASP A 431 25.21 -7.12 25.54
CA ASP A 431 25.52 -6.31 26.72
C ASP A 431 25.72 -7.20 27.98
N ALA A 432 25.10 -8.38 28.04
CA ALA A 432 25.14 -9.28 29.19
C ALA A 432 26.27 -10.34 29.15
N VAL A 433 26.89 -10.59 27.99
CA VAL A 433 27.88 -11.66 27.84
C VAL A 433 29.31 -11.15 27.92
N ASP A 434 30.14 -11.82 28.72
CA ASP A 434 31.55 -11.49 28.92
C ASP A 434 32.48 -12.13 27.87
N GLU A 435 32.15 -13.34 27.41
CA GLU A 435 32.95 -14.05 26.41
C GLU A 435 33.04 -13.26 25.09
N ARG A 436 34.28 -12.92 24.70
CA ARG A 436 34.56 -12.08 23.53
C ARG A 436 33.97 -12.63 22.23
N TRP A 437 34.05 -13.94 22.01
CA TRP A 437 33.55 -14.56 20.79
C TRP A 437 32.00 -14.49 20.71
N LYS A 438 31.28 -14.77 21.80
CA LYS A 438 29.81 -14.64 21.87
C LYS A 438 29.36 -13.20 21.63
N ARG A 439 30.05 -12.23 22.25
CA ARG A 439 29.80 -10.79 22.07
C ARG A 439 30.06 -10.36 20.62
N TRP A 440 31.12 -10.86 20.00
CA TRP A 440 31.44 -10.61 18.59
C TRP A 440 30.35 -11.18 17.68
N SER A 441 29.97 -12.44 17.85
CA SER A 441 28.90 -13.08 17.06
C SER A 441 27.57 -12.32 17.18
N ALA A 442 27.17 -11.94 18.39
CA ALA A 442 25.94 -11.15 18.61
C ALA A 442 26.02 -9.78 17.92
N THR A 443 27.19 -9.14 17.93
CA THR A 443 27.41 -7.86 17.25
C THR A 443 27.36 -8.00 15.73
N THR A 444 27.94 -9.08 15.18
CA THR A 444 27.90 -9.37 13.74
C THR A 444 26.47 -9.65 13.28
N MET A 445 25.71 -10.49 14.00
CA MET A 445 24.30 -10.75 13.70
C MET A 445 23.45 -9.48 13.77
N LEU A 446 23.66 -8.66 14.80
CA LEU A 446 22.96 -7.39 14.97
C LEU A 446 23.24 -6.43 13.80
N ARG A 447 24.51 -6.30 13.38
CA ARG A 447 24.88 -5.50 12.22
C ARG A 447 24.25 -6.04 10.94
N GLY A 448 24.26 -7.36 10.77
CA GLY A 448 23.58 -8.03 9.66
C GLY A 448 22.11 -7.62 9.56
N LEU A 449 21.34 -7.79 10.65
CA LEU A 449 19.92 -7.40 10.67
C LEU A 449 19.70 -5.91 10.37
N CYS A 450 20.49 -5.02 10.97
CA CYS A 450 20.37 -3.58 10.71
C CYS A 450 20.71 -3.24 9.25
N VAL A 451 21.76 -3.85 8.68
CA VAL A 451 22.14 -3.67 7.27
C VAL A 451 21.05 -4.20 6.36
N THR A 452 20.45 -5.35 6.66
CA THR A 452 19.35 -5.88 5.85
C THR A 452 18.15 -4.92 5.84
N VAL A 453 17.77 -4.34 6.99
CA VAL A 453 16.70 -3.32 7.02
C VAL A 453 17.06 -2.09 6.17
N ILE A 454 18.32 -1.64 6.22
CA ILE A 454 18.79 -0.51 5.40
C ILE A 454 18.75 -0.84 3.90
N VAL A 455 19.19 -2.04 3.51
CA VAL A 455 19.15 -2.51 2.12
C VAL A 455 17.71 -2.62 1.62
N VAL A 456 16.79 -3.15 2.44
CA VAL A 456 15.37 -3.19 2.08
C VAL A 456 14.79 -1.78 1.98
N ALA A 457 15.20 -0.83 2.82
CA ALA A 457 14.77 0.57 2.69
C ALA A 457 15.22 1.19 1.35
N LEU A 458 16.46 0.94 0.94
CA LEU A 458 17.00 1.42 -0.34
C LEU A 458 16.29 0.76 -1.52
N LEU A 459 16.12 -0.57 -1.48
CA LEU A 459 15.37 -1.30 -2.50
C LEU A 459 13.94 -0.77 -2.61
N ALA A 460 13.24 -0.65 -1.48
CA ALA A 460 11.88 -0.13 -1.43
C ALA A 460 11.79 1.28 -2.02
N GLY A 461 12.74 2.17 -1.72
CA GLY A 461 12.79 3.50 -2.32
C GLY A 461 13.08 3.50 -3.82
N ALA A 462 13.83 2.52 -4.32
CA ALA A 462 14.16 2.37 -5.73
C ALA A 462 13.02 1.77 -6.57
N VAL A 463 12.10 1.02 -5.95
CA VAL A 463 10.97 0.37 -6.65
C VAL A 463 9.61 0.95 -6.28
N ALA A 464 9.56 1.99 -5.43
CA ALA A 464 8.28 2.58 -5.00
C ALA A 464 7.55 3.25 -6.16
N TYR A 465 8.31 3.85 -7.08
CA TYR A 465 7.77 4.48 -8.27
C TYR A 465 7.91 3.52 -9.46
N GLU A 466 6.77 3.16 -10.04
CA GLU A 466 6.68 2.33 -11.23
C GLU A 466 6.71 3.21 -12.47
N ASP A 467 7.23 2.64 -13.55
CA ASP A 467 7.18 3.28 -14.85
C ASP A 467 5.75 3.37 -15.39
N ASP A 468 5.53 4.35 -16.24
CA ASP A 468 4.29 4.67 -16.93
C ASP A 468 3.10 5.06 -16.00
N ARG A 469 3.39 5.41 -14.73
CA ARG A 469 2.41 5.87 -13.72
C ARG A 469 2.29 7.40 -13.66
N HIS A 470 1.85 8.02 -14.74
CA HIS A 470 1.63 9.46 -14.80
C HIS A 470 0.33 9.77 -15.53
N VAL A 471 -0.66 10.34 -14.81
CA VAL A 471 -1.82 10.98 -15.44
C VAL A 471 -1.55 12.48 -15.57
N THR A 472 -1.50 12.98 -16.80
CA THR A 472 -1.29 14.41 -17.09
C THR A 472 -2.61 15.19 -16.96
N HIS A 473 -2.51 16.51 -16.76
CA HIS A 473 -3.69 17.40 -16.84
C HIS A 473 -4.36 17.33 -18.22
N ALA A 474 -3.58 17.18 -19.30
CA ALA A 474 -4.11 17.03 -20.64
C ALA A 474 -4.84 15.69 -20.84
N THR A 475 -4.39 14.61 -20.18
CA THR A 475 -5.11 13.34 -20.14
C THR A 475 -6.49 13.51 -19.50
N MET A 476 -6.55 14.21 -18.37
CA MET A 476 -7.82 14.48 -17.69
C MET A 476 -8.74 15.38 -18.52
N ALA A 477 -8.22 16.48 -19.06
CA ALA A 477 -8.99 17.42 -19.86
C ALA A 477 -9.53 16.79 -21.15
N GLY A 478 -8.76 15.91 -21.80
CA GLY A 478 -9.21 15.18 -22.98
C GLY A 478 -10.29 14.15 -22.65
N ALA A 479 -10.16 13.45 -21.52
CA ALA A 479 -11.18 12.51 -21.06
C ALA A 479 -12.47 13.22 -20.62
N GLU A 480 -12.37 14.37 -19.95
CA GLU A 480 -13.50 15.19 -19.54
C GLU A 480 -14.23 15.76 -20.76
N TRP A 481 -13.48 16.31 -21.74
CA TRP A 481 -14.06 16.79 -22.99
C TRP A 481 -14.80 15.68 -23.75
N HIS A 482 -14.19 14.51 -23.87
CA HIS A 482 -14.84 13.35 -24.52
C HIS A 482 -16.12 12.98 -23.78
N HIS A 483 -16.05 12.91 -22.45
CA HIS A 483 -17.20 12.59 -21.63
C HIS A 483 -18.36 13.57 -21.82
N GLU A 484 -18.08 14.87 -21.92
CA GLU A 484 -19.09 15.93 -22.12
C GLU A 484 -19.65 16.03 -23.55
N ASN A 485 -18.91 15.55 -24.56
CA ASN A 485 -19.24 15.80 -25.98
C ASN A 485 -19.50 14.54 -26.81
N HIS A 486 -19.28 13.35 -26.26
CA HIS A 486 -19.62 12.11 -26.97
C HIS A 486 -21.14 11.97 -27.17
N ASP A 487 -21.50 11.24 -28.22
CA ASP A 487 -22.84 10.70 -28.41
C ASP A 487 -22.88 9.31 -27.77
N SER A 488 -23.82 9.06 -26.86
CA SER A 488 -23.93 7.77 -26.16
C SER A 488 -24.30 6.61 -27.09
N GLY A 489 -24.82 6.89 -28.29
CA GLY A 489 -25.08 5.88 -29.32
C GLY A 489 -23.84 5.45 -30.11
N ILE A 490 -22.67 6.05 -29.87
CA ILE A 490 -21.43 5.78 -30.61
C ILE A 490 -20.38 5.18 -29.66
N ASP A 491 -19.87 4.01 -30.01
CA ASP A 491 -18.85 3.31 -29.22
C ASP A 491 -17.54 4.10 -29.13
N THR A 492 -16.87 3.99 -27.99
CA THR A 492 -15.54 4.57 -27.77
C THR A 492 -14.47 3.49 -27.62
N ARG A 493 -13.38 3.62 -28.38
CA ARG A 493 -12.19 2.76 -28.32
C ARG A 493 -11.01 3.53 -27.76
N ALA A 494 -10.42 3.02 -26.69
CA ALA A 494 -9.30 3.67 -26.02
C ALA A 494 -8.38 2.67 -25.33
N PHE A 495 -7.07 2.79 -25.53
CA PHE A 495 -6.13 2.05 -24.69
C PHE A 495 -6.06 2.63 -23.28
N ARG A 496 -5.94 1.75 -22.29
CA ARG A 496 -5.57 2.08 -20.90
C ARG A 496 -6.44 3.17 -20.26
N MET A 497 -7.71 3.24 -20.65
CA MET A 497 -8.77 4.01 -19.99
C MET A 497 -9.82 3.04 -19.45
N SER A 498 -10.49 3.40 -18.36
CA SER A 498 -11.51 2.54 -17.77
C SER A 498 -12.70 3.31 -17.22
N GLU A 499 -13.73 2.58 -16.88
CA GLU A 499 -14.97 3.07 -16.27
C GLU A 499 -14.72 3.82 -14.96
N GLN A 500 -13.56 3.62 -14.33
CA GLN A 500 -13.16 4.34 -13.12
C GLN A 500 -12.97 5.84 -13.38
N LEU A 501 -12.51 6.22 -14.58
CA LEU A 501 -12.35 7.61 -14.98
C LEU A 501 -13.71 8.26 -15.27
N GLN A 502 -14.63 7.53 -15.90
CA GLN A 502 -16.01 8.00 -16.10
C GLN A 502 -16.71 8.24 -14.76
N ARG A 503 -16.60 7.29 -13.83
CA ARG A 503 -17.12 7.43 -12.44
C ARG A 503 -16.51 8.62 -11.69
N TYR A 504 -15.30 9.04 -12.06
CA TYR A 504 -14.72 10.26 -11.50
C TYR A 504 -15.45 11.52 -11.97
N PHE A 505 -15.98 11.55 -13.19
CA PHE A 505 -16.73 12.70 -13.71
C PHE A 505 -18.19 12.70 -13.25
N GLU A 506 -18.87 11.58 -13.44
CA GLU A 506 -20.32 11.43 -13.24
C GLU A 506 -20.70 11.14 -11.79
N GLY A 507 -19.80 10.54 -11.02
CA GLY A 507 -20.13 9.92 -9.74
C GLY A 507 -20.44 8.43 -9.86
N THR A 508 -20.83 7.83 -8.75
CA THR A 508 -21.17 6.40 -8.64
C THR A 508 -22.65 6.10 -8.82
N THR A 509 -23.51 7.11 -8.76
CA THR A 509 -24.97 6.98 -8.92
C THR A 509 -25.47 7.31 -10.33
N GLY A 510 -24.62 7.85 -11.20
CA GLY A 510 -25.02 8.37 -12.52
C GLY A 510 -24.70 7.48 -13.73
N ALA A 511 -23.83 6.47 -13.59
CA ALA A 511 -23.37 5.67 -14.72
C ALA A 511 -24.24 4.42 -14.89
N ASP A 512 -25.17 4.43 -15.86
CA ASP A 512 -25.74 3.18 -16.38
C ASP A 512 -24.58 2.31 -16.90
N PRO A 513 -24.47 1.02 -16.52
CA PRO A 513 -23.49 0.11 -17.09
C PRO A 513 -23.44 0.11 -18.62
N ASP A 514 -24.58 0.36 -19.27
CA ASP A 514 -24.72 0.34 -20.73
C ASP A 514 -24.25 1.66 -21.38
N ASP A 515 -24.22 2.78 -20.63
CA ASP A 515 -23.72 4.09 -21.09
C ASP A 515 -22.22 4.29 -20.82
N ARG A 516 -21.48 3.20 -20.58
CA ARG A 516 -20.05 3.30 -20.28
C ARG A 516 -19.23 3.57 -21.52
N GLN A 517 -18.44 4.65 -21.47
CA GLN A 517 -17.57 5.06 -22.57
C GLN A 517 -16.26 4.26 -22.57
N PHE A 518 -15.68 4.03 -21.39
CA PHE A 518 -14.39 3.39 -21.26
C PHE A 518 -14.53 2.03 -20.58
N HIS A 519 -13.95 0.99 -21.19
CA HIS A 519 -14.03 -0.38 -20.69
C HIS A 519 -12.65 -1.00 -20.54
N ARG A 520 -12.33 -1.43 -19.31
CA ARG A 520 -11.02 -2.02 -19.00
C ARG A 520 -10.81 -3.43 -19.56
N SER A 521 -11.88 -4.22 -19.68
CA SER A 521 -11.79 -5.69 -19.84
C SER A 521 -12.50 -6.25 -21.06
N LEU A 522 -13.09 -5.39 -21.89
CA LEU A 522 -13.77 -5.81 -23.10
C LEU A 522 -12.85 -5.54 -24.29
N GLU A 523 -12.39 -6.61 -24.93
CA GLU A 523 -11.50 -6.57 -26.09
C GLU A 523 -12.13 -5.75 -27.23
N GLY A 524 -13.44 -5.90 -27.42
CA GLY A 524 -14.28 -5.08 -28.27
C GLY A 524 -14.45 -3.62 -27.83
N TYR A 525 -13.64 -3.09 -26.92
CA TYR A 525 -13.58 -1.64 -26.60
C TYR A 525 -12.12 -1.13 -26.52
N GLN A 526 -11.15 -1.99 -26.82
CA GLN A 526 -9.76 -1.57 -27.01
C GLN A 526 -9.52 -1.15 -28.46
N LEU A 527 -8.45 -0.37 -28.67
CA LEU A 527 -7.98 -0.06 -30.02
C LEU A 527 -7.31 -1.32 -30.60
N PRO A 528 -7.50 -1.63 -31.89
CA PRO A 528 -6.78 -2.74 -32.52
C PRO A 528 -5.29 -2.41 -32.65
N THR A 529 -4.47 -3.46 -32.76
CA THR A 529 -3.06 -3.32 -33.12
C THR A 529 -2.91 -2.42 -34.35
N ARG A 530 -1.98 -1.47 -34.28
CA ARG A 530 -1.69 -0.47 -35.33
C ARG A 530 -2.91 0.27 -35.86
N LEU A 531 -3.99 0.35 -35.08
CA LEU A 531 -5.28 0.93 -35.49
C LEU A 531 -5.96 0.17 -36.66
N GLY A 532 -5.58 -1.09 -36.92
CA GLY A 532 -6.10 -1.92 -38.01
C GLY A 532 -5.40 -1.73 -39.37
N TYR A 533 -4.38 -0.86 -39.43
CA TYR A 533 -3.65 -0.55 -40.66
C TYR A 533 -2.70 -1.64 -41.18
N ASP A 534 -2.55 -2.71 -40.42
CA ASP A 534 -1.88 -3.96 -40.79
C ASP A 534 -2.73 -4.83 -41.72
N GLU A 535 -4.05 -4.83 -41.53
CA GLU A 535 -4.99 -5.61 -42.35
C GLU A 535 -5.76 -4.74 -43.36
N HIS A 536 -5.96 -3.45 -43.03
CA HIS A 536 -6.83 -2.56 -43.79
C HIS A 536 -6.10 -1.36 -44.42
N GLY A 537 -6.69 -0.85 -45.51
CA GLY A 537 -6.25 0.35 -46.22
C GLY A 537 -6.64 1.64 -45.49
N SER A 538 -7.84 1.66 -44.93
CA SER A 538 -8.43 2.74 -44.16
C SER A 538 -8.82 2.24 -42.76
N VAL A 539 -8.88 3.15 -41.78
CA VAL A 539 -9.47 2.87 -40.47
C VAL A 539 -11.00 2.72 -40.55
N GLY A 540 -11.64 3.28 -41.58
CA GLY A 540 -13.08 3.10 -41.84
C GLY A 540 -13.44 1.64 -42.08
N ASP A 541 -12.57 0.87 -42.74
CA ASP A 541 -12.78 -0.56 -43.02
C ASP A 541 -12.72 -1.45 -41.76
N VAL A 542 -12.25 -0.91 -40.64
CA VAL A 542 -12.05 -1.64 -39.38
C VAL A 542 -13.35 -1.70 -38.55
N TYR A 543 -14.25 -0.73 -38.73
CA TYR A 543 -15.42 -0.56 -37.90
C TYR A 543 -16.71 -0.62 -38.73
N GLU A 544 -17.70 -1.39 -38.28
CA GLU A 544 -19.01 -1.48 -38.95
C GLU A 544 -19.88 -0.24 -38.76
N ASN A 545 -19.68 0.47 -37.64
CA ASN A 545 -20.44 1.65 -37.26
C ASN A 545 -19.49 2.81 -36.95
N LYS A 546 -20.04 4.04 -36.94
CA LYS A 546 -19.32 5.21 -36.43
C LYS A 546 -18.73 4.91 -35.07
N THR A 547 -17.47 5.29 -34.86
CA THR A 547 -16.71 4.92 -33.65
C THR A 547 -15.79 6.06 -33.23
N TYR A 548 -15.75 6.37 -31.94
CA TYR A 548 -14.76 7.28 -31.37
C TYR A 548 -13.45 6.56 -31.07
N LEU A 549 -12.33 7.12 -31.51
CA LEU A 549 -10.99 6.67 -31.11
C LEU A 549 -10.33 7.70 -30.20
N VAL A 550 -9.84 7.26 -29.04
CA VAL A 550 -9.09 8.13 -28.11
C VAL A 550 -7.63 7.72 -28.09
N THR A 551 -6.79 8.57 -28.68
CA THR A 551 -5.35 8.35 -28.82
C THR A 551 -4.55 9.29 -27.91
N LYS A 552 -3.42 8.82 -27.39
CA LYS A 552 -2.61 9.49 -26.37
C LYS A 552 -1.12 9.29 -26.62
N THR A 553 -0.32 10.33 -26.39
CA THR A 553 1.15 10.24 -26.40
C THR A 553 1.66 9.18 -25.42
N ALA A 554 0.97 9.04 -24.28
CA ALA A 554 1.28 8.04 -23.25
C ALA A 554 1.18 6.60 -23.75
N ASP A 555 0.27 6.29 -24.70
CA ASP A 555 0.10 4.92 -25.20
C ASP A 555 1.32 4.50 -26.05
N ILE A 556 1.82 5.41 -26.90
CA ILE A 556 3.03 5.20 -27.71
C ILE A 556 4.25 5.04 -26.80
N ALA A 557 4.39 5.92 -25.80
CA ALA A 557 5.50 5.86 -24.85
C ALA A 557 5.49 4.54 -24.06
N TRP A 558 4.32 4.17 -23.53
CA TRP A 558 4.12 2.91 -22.81
C TRP A 558 4.53 1.69 -23.65
N ALA A 559 4.06 1.60 -24.90
CA ALA A 559 4.41 0.49 -25.79
C ALA A 559 5.91 0.48 -26.11
N ARG A 560 6.52 1.65 -26.32
CA ARG A 560 7.97 1.80 -26.57
C ARG A 560 8.83 1.40 -25.37
N ASN A 561 8.31 1.49 -24.15
CA ASN A 561 9.03 1.10 -22.94
C ASN A 561 8.95 -0.42 -22.69
N ARG A 562 8.15 -1.16 -23.45
CA ARG A 562 8.10 -2.62 -23.35
C ARG A 562 9.24 -3.29 -24.13
N PRO A 563 9.77 -4.41 -23.60
CA PRO A 563 10.70 -5.28 -24.33
C PRO A 563 10.17 -5.64 -25.74
N PRO A 564 11.05 -5.84 -26.75
CA PRO A 564 10.62 -6.03 -28.15
C PRO A 564 9.69 -7.22 -28.38
N ASP A 565 9.95 -8.33 -27.70
CA ASP A 565 9.12 -9.54 -27.66
C ASP A 565 7.72 -9.24 -27.10
N ARG A 566 7.63 -8.57 -25.94
CA ARG A 566 6.35 -8.17 -25.37
C ARG A 566 5.61 -7.16 -26.24
N ARG A 567 6.34 -6.25 -26.89
CA ARG A 567 5.74 -5.27 -27.80
C ARG A 567 5.01 -5.94 -28.97
N ALA A 568 5.49 -7.09 -29.43
CA ALA A 568 4.84 -7.87 -30.47
C ALA A 568 3.56 -8.59 -29.99
N GLU A 569 3.39 -8.77 -28.69
CA GLU A 569 2.24 -9.47 -28.07
C GLU A 569 1.16 -8.53 -27.53
N ILE A 570 1.40 -7.23 -27.51
CA ILE A 570 0.44 -6.23 -27.02
C ILE A 570 -0.09 -5.39 -28.18
N ASP A 571 -1.38 -5.10 -28.12
CA ASP A 571 -1.96 -4.10 -29.01
C ASP A 571 -1.34 -2.73 -28.73
N HIS A 572 -0.83 -2.12 -29.78
CA HIS A 572 -0.21 -0.80 -29.73
C HIS A 572 -0.27 -0.12 -31.09
N TYR A 573 -0.13 1.20 -31.10
CA TYR A 573 0.05 2.00 -32.31
C TYR A 573 1.29 2.87 -32.18
N THR A 574 1.80 3.33 -33.31
CA THR A 574 3.02 4.14 -33.41
C THR A 574 2.72 5.57 -33.86
N ALA A 575 3.73 6.43 -33.82
CA ALA A 575 3.64 7.76 -34.39
C ALA A 575 3.38 7.74 -35.92
N ALA A 576 3.83 6.70 -36.62
CA ALA A 576 3.57 6.52 -38.05
C ALA A 576 2.11 6.15 -38.30
N ASP A 577 1.53 5.28 -37.46
CA ASP A 577 0.10 4.93 -37.56
C ASP A 577 -0.79 6.15 -37.27
N LEU A 578 -0.41 7.01 -36.31
CA LEU A 578 -1.12 8.29 -36.08
C LEU A 578 -0.96 9.29 -37.24
N ALA A 579 0.18 9.27 -37.94
CA ALA A 579 0.36 10.10 -39.12
C ALA A 579 -0.52 9.60 -40.29
N ARG A 580 -0.68 8.28 -40.41
CA ARG A 580 -1.63 7.68 -41.36
C ARG A 580 -3.07 8.02 -40.99
N LEU A 581 -3.45 7.90 -39.71
CA LEU A 581 -4.77 8.29 -39.21
C LEU A 581 -5.12 9.75 -39.52
N ARG A 582 -4.14 10.68 -39.47
CA ARG A 582 -4.35 12.09 -39.85
C ARG A 582 -4.65 12.31 -41.33
N ALA A 583 -4.18 11.41 -42.19
CA ALA A 583 -4.33 11.50 -43.63
C ALA A 583 -5.47 10.62 -44.15
N ASP A 584 -6.10 9.84 -43.27
CA ASP A 584 -7.17 8.93 -43.60
C ASP A 584 -8.49 9.68 -43.76
N PRO A 585 -9.16 9.62 -44.92
CA PRO A 585 -10.44 10.30 -45.16
C PRO A 585 -11.53 9.90 -44.18
N ALA A 586 -11.53 8.64 -43.72
CA ALA A 586 -12.55 8.12 -42.81
C ALA A 586 -12.37 8.59 -41.36
N ALA A 587 -11.27 9.29 -41.03
CA ALA A 587 -10.91 9.65 -39.67
C ALA A 587 -10.93 11.17 -39.43
N HIS A 588 -11.93 11.65 -38.69
CA HIS A 588 -12.11 13.06 -38.39
C HIS A 588 -11.59 13.41 -37.00
N ARG A 589 -10.53 14.23 -36.92
CA ARG A 589 -10.06 14.72 -35.62
C ARG A 589 -10.96 15.83 -35.09
N ILE A 590 -11.78 15.50 -34.11
CA ILE A 590 -12.74 16.43 -33.50
C ILE A 590 -12.19 17.15 -32.26
N TYR A 591 -11.15 16.60 -31.62
CA TYR A 591 -10.48 17.24 -30.48
C TYR A 591 -9.00 16.92 -30.42
N SER A 592 -8.20 17.88 -29.97
CA SER A 592 -6.80 17.65 -29.59
C SER A 592 -6.32 18.71 -28.59
N ASN A 593 -5.57 18.28 -27.59
CA ASN A 593 -4.89 19.17 -26.63
C ASN A 593 -3.37 18.92 -26.58
N GLY A 594 -2.81 18.33 -27.65
CA GLY A 594 -1.39 17.96 -27.75
C GLY A 594 -1.10 16.55 -27.24
N ASP A 595 -1.55 16.20 -26.03
CA ASP A 595 -1.30 14.88 -25.43
C ASP A 595 -2.39 13.85 -25.76
N VAL A 596 -3.65 14.31 -25.86
CA VAL A 596 -4.82 13.50 -26.18
C VAL A 596 -5.43 14.01 -27.48
N SER A 597 -5.88 13.08 -28.33
CA SER A 597 -6.72 13.39 -29.49
C SER A 597 -7.90 12.44 -29.56
N VAL A 598 -9.08 13.00 -29.85
CA VAL A 598 -10.31 12.25 -30.10
C VAL A 598 -10.62 12.34 -31.59
N TRP A 599 -10.91 11.17 -32.16
CA TRP A 599 -11.24 10.99 -33.56
C TRP A 599 -12.65 10.41 -33.66
N LEU A 600 -13.43 10.87 -34.63
CA LEU A 600 -14.64 10.21 -35.08
C LEU A 600 -14.31 9.49 -36.38
N VAL A 601 -14.45 8.17 -36.39
CA VAL A 601 -14.34 7.36 -37.59
C VAL A 601 -15.72 7.16 -38.20
N ASP A 602 -15.85 7.45 -39.49
CA ASP A 602 -17.06 7.24 -40.28
C ASP A 602 -16.78 6.21 -41.38
N PRO A 603 -17.31 4.98 -41.29
CA PRO A 603 -17.00 3.91 -42.25
C PRO A 603 -17.66 4.10 -43.63
N ASP A 604 -18.60 5.04 -43.77
CA ASP A 604 -19.35 5.29 -45.01
C ASP A 604 -18.73 6.38 -45.92
N GLU A 605 -17.59 6.98 -45.54
CA GLU A 605 -16.79 7.92 -46.35
C GLU A 605 -15.54 7.26 -46.95
#